data_AF-A0A8T4RUU7-F1
#
_entry.id   AF-A0A8T4RUU7-F1
#
_cell.length_a   1.000
_cell.length_b   1.000
_cell.length_c   1.000
_cell.angle_alpha   90.00
_cell.angle_beta   90.00
_cell.angle_gamma   90.00
#
_symmetry.space_group_name_H-M   'P 1'
#
loop_
_entity.id
_entity.type
_entity.pdbx_description
1 polymer ?
#
loop_
_entity_poly.entity_id
_entity_poly.type
_entity_poly.pdbx_seq_one_letter_code
_entity_poly.pdbx_strand_id
1 'polypeptide(L)'
;MLAVQIVGIIFGLVMLYLTLLYKKRKELNATEQVIWSSTWIMITLLALFPQVLDTATATFEFNRTLDLLVVAGILFVVGVSFYTYSVVRKTQEKVEKLVRKMDIEEKKKEGKRTHD
;
A
#
# COMPACT_ATOMS: atom_id res chain seq x y z
N MET A 1 16.81 17.52 -16.28
CA MET A 1 15.48 18.02 -15.87
C MET A 1 14.34 17.34 -16.62
N LEU A 2 14.30 17.34 -17.97
CA LEU A 2 13.18 16.77 -18.75
C LEU A 2 12.96 15.26 -18.62
N ALA A 3 14.03 14.45 -18.58
CA ALA A 3 13.90 12.99 -18.47
C ALA A 3 13.15 12.53 -17.21
N VAL A 4 13.38 13.22 -16.10
CA VAL A 4 12.77 12.91 -14.79
C VAL A 4 11.28 13.25 -14.80
N GLN A 5 10.90 14.38 -15.40
CA GLN A 5 9.50 14.77 -15.56
C GLN A 5 8.74 13.79 -16.46
N ILE A 6 9.34 13.36 -17.58
CA ILE A 6 8.73 12.37 -18.48
C ILE A 6 8.52 11.04 -17.77
N VAL A 7 9.52 10.55 -17.04
CA VAL A 7 9.40 9.31 -16.25
C VAL A 7 8.33 9.43 -15.17
N GLY A 8 8.27 10.57 -14.46
CA GLY A 8 7.26 10.83 -13.44
C GLY A 8 5.83 10.86 -14.00
N ILE A 9 5.62 11.48 -15.15
CA ILE A 9 4.32 11.54 -15.82
C ILE A 9 3.88 10.14 -16.29
N ILE A 10 4.78 9.38 -16.93
CA ILE A 10 4.49 8.01 -17.37
C ILE A 10 4.17 7.13 -16.15
N PHE A 11 4.93 7.26 -15.06
CA PHE A 11 4.70 6.52 -13.84
C PHE A 11 3.35 6.87 -13.20
N GLY A 12 2.99 8.15 -13.12
CA GLY A 12 1.69 8.61 -12.62
C GLY A 12 0.52 8.06 -13.45
N LEU A 13 0.64 8.07 -14.78
CA LEU A 13 -0.38 7.52 -15.69
C LEU A 13 -0.52 6.00 -15.55
N VAL A 14 0.59 5.26 -15.47
CA VAL A 14 0.59 3.81 -15.25
C VAL A 14 -0.04 3.46 -13.90
N MET A 15 0.31 4.20 -12.84
CA MET A 15 -0.24 3.97 -11.50
C MET A 15 -1.73 4.30 -11.40
N LEU A 16 -2.19 5.38 -12.05
CA LEU A 16 -3.62 5.67 -12.17
C LEU A 16 -4.36 4.56 -12.93
N TYR A 17 -3.81 4.09 -14.04
CA TYR A 17 -4.39 2.98 -14.81
C TYR A 17 -4.47 1.70 -13.98
N LEU A 18 -3.41 1.34 -13.24
CA LEU A 18 -3.42 0.19 -12.34
C LEU A 18 -4.47 0.34 -11.24
N THR A 19 -4.61 1.52 -10.64
CA THR A 19 -5.62 1.78 -9.61
C THR A 19 -7.05 1.56 -10.15
N LEU A 20 -7.31 1.97 -11.39
CA LEU A 20 -8.58 1.71 -12.08
C LEU A 20 -8.76 0.23 -12.45
N LEU A 21 -7.67 -0.48 -12.78
CA LEU A 21 -7.70 -1.91 -13.10
C LEU A 21 -8.02 -2.76 -11.86
N TYR A 22 -7.42 -2.44 -10.71
CA TYR A 22 -7.70 -3.10 -9.43
C TYR A 22 -9.13 -2.85 -8.95
N LYS A 23 -9.70 -1.67 -9.21
CA LYS A 23 -11.14 -1.38 -8.98
C LYS A 23 -12.05 -2.37 -9.72
N LYS A 24 -11.69 -2.75 -10.96
CA LYS A 24 -12.49 -3.64 -11.79
C LYS A 24 -12.50 -5.10 -11.29
N ARG A 25 -11.52 -5.48 -10.47
CA ARG A 25 -11.40 -6.83 -9.88
C ARG A 25 -12.11 -7.01 -8.53
N LYS A 26 -12.74 -5.96 -7.98
CA LYS A 26 -13.44 -5.96 -6.67
C LYS A 26 -12.56 -6.37 -5.47
N GLU A 27 -11.24 -6.38 -5.62
CA GLU A 27 -10.31 -6.76 -4.54
C GLU A 27 -9.97 -5.59 -3.60
N LEU A 28 -10.32 -4.35 -3.98
CA LEU A 28 -10.08 -3.15 -3.16
C LEU A 28 -11.36 -2.64 -2.53
N ASN A 29 -11.27 -2.35 -1.23
CA ASN A 29 -12.34 -1.67 -0.51
C ASN A 29 -12.40 -0.19 -0.94
N ALA A 30 -13.57 0.44 -0.93
CA ALA A 30 -13.75 1.82 -1.45
C ALA A 30 -12.78 2.84 -0.79
N THR A 31 -12.47 2.63 0.50
CA THR A 31 -11.50 3.43 1.26
C THR A 31 -10.07 3.31 0.74
N GLU A 32 -9.63 2.10 0.39
CA GLU A 32 -8.28 1.85 -0.13
C GLU A 32 -8.10 2.51 -1.49
N GLN A 33 -9.15 2.50 -2.32
CA GLN A 33 -9.14 3.18 -3.61
C GLN A 33 -8.90 4.69 -3.47
N VAL A 34 -9.56 5.34 -2.51
CA VAL A 34 -9.41 6.78 -2.27
C VAL A 34 -8.00 7.10 -1.75
N ILE A 35 -7.47 6.29 -0.83
CA ILE A 35 -6.12 6.45 -0.29
C ILE A 35 -5.09 6.36 -1.43
N TRP A 36 -5.11 5.27 -2.20
CA TRP A 36 -4.14 5.05 -3.27
C TRP A 36 -4.26 6.10 -4.38
N SER A 37 -5.49 6.44 -4.80
CA SER A 37 -5.70 7.49 -5.80
C SER A 37 -5.16 8.84 -5.32
N SER A 38 -5.40 9.20 -4.07
CA SER A 38 -4.87 10.43 -3.46
C SER A 38 -3.35 10.44 -3.43
N THR A 39 -2.72 9.32 -3.03
CA THR A 39 -1.26 9.17 -3.03
C THR A 39 -0.68 9.36 -4.43
N TRP A 40 -1.25 8.73 -5.46
CA TRP A 40 -0.74 8.87 -6.84
C TRP A 40 -0.94 10.27 -7.40
N ILE A 41 -2.08 10.92 -7.10
CA ILE A 41 -2.33 12.32 -7.47
C ILE A 41 -1.30 13.23 -6.79
N MET A 42 -1.05 13.03 -5.49
CA MET A 42 -0.07 13.81 -4.74
C MET A 42 1.34 13.64 -5.32
N ILE A 43 1.78 12.42 -5.62
CA ILE A 43 3.09 12.15 -6.24
C ILE A 43 3.18 12.81 -7.62
N THR A 44 2.11 12.74 -8.42
CA THR A 44 2.07 13.36 -9.76
C THR A 44 2.15 14.88 -9.67
N LEU A 45 1.44 15.50 -8.72
CA LEU A 45 1.52 16.94 -8.48
C LEU A 45 2.91 17.38 -8.03
N LEU A 46 3.55 16.64 -7.13
CA LEU A 46 4.94 16.91 -6.71
C LEU A 46 5.93 16.77 -7.86
N ALA A 47 5.71 15.84 -8.79
CA ALA A 47 6.54 15.69 -9.98
C ALA A 47 6.35 16.82 -11.02
N LEU A 48 5.13 17.37 -11.13
CA LEU A 48 4.81 18.49 -12.04
C LEU A 48 5.33 19.83 -11.53
N PHE A 49 5.33 20.04 -10.21
CA PHE A 49 5.74 21.30 -9.57
C PHE A 49 6.94 21.09 -8.62
N PRO A 50 8.15 20.85 -9.17
CA PRO A 50 9.35 20.66 -8.34
C PRO A 50 9.72 21.92 -7.53
N GLN A 51 9.27 23.11 -7.94
CA GLN A 51 9.50 24.36 -7.19
C GLN A 51 8.89 24.36 -5.79
N VAL A 52 7.82 23.60 -5.54
CA VAL A 52 7.24 23.46 -4.18
C VAL A 52 8.22 22.74 -3.25
N LEU A 53 8.99 21.80 -3.83
CA LEU A 53 9.99 21.05 -3.10
C LEU A 53 11.29 21.85 -2.91
N ASP A 54 11.55 22.89 -3.71
CA ASP A 54 12.74 23.75 -3.54
C ASP A 54 12.74 24.47 -2.18
N THR A 55 11.56 24.87 -1.68
CA THR A 55 11.42 25.45 -0.32
C THR A 55 11.71 24.42 0.77
N ALA A 56 11.34 23.16 0.54
CA ALA A 56 11.61 22.07 1.47
C ALA A 56 13.10 21.68 1.45
N THR A 57 13.73 21.59 0.28
CA THR A 57 15.17 21.26 0.17
C THR A 57 16.07 22.34 0.75
N ALA A 58 15.68 23.62 0.69
CA ALA A 58 16.41 24.71 1.33
C ALA A 58 16.45 24.58 2.87
N THR A 59 15.42 23.96 3.47
CA THR A 59 15.37 23.73 4.94
C THR A 59 16.18 22.51 5.37
N PHE A 60 16.30 21.51 4.48
CA PHE A 60 16.95 20.22 4.78
C PHE A 60 18.38 20.08 4.20
N GLU A 61 18.96 21.16 3.66
CA GLU A 61 20.29 21.18 2.99
C GLU A 61 20.47 20.12 1.88
N PHE A 62 19.38 19.65 1.29
CA PHE A 62 19.46 18.72 0.16
C PHE A 62 19.86 19.49 -1.10
N ASN A 63 21.04 19.19 -1.65
CA ASN A 63 21.55 19.79 -2.89
C ASN A 63 20.67 19.50 -4.13
N ARG A 64 19.74 18.54 -4.04
CA ARG A 64 18.86 18.13 -5.14
C ARG A 64 17.46 17.74 -4.65
N THR A 65 16.45 18.34 -5.27
CA THR A 65 15.01 18.02 -5.12
C THR A 65 14.70 16.53 -5.31
N LEU A 66 15.48 15.87 -6.17
CA LEU A 66 15.37 14.43 -6.42
C LEU A 66 15.74 13.57 -5.20
N ASP A 67 16.75 13.96 -4.43
CA ASP A 67 17.25 13.15 -3.32
C ASP A 67 16.19 13.10 -2.21
N LEU A 68 15.52 14.22 -1.96
CA LEU A 68 14.40 14.31 -1.01
C LEU A 68 13.23 13.41 -1.45
N LEU A 69 12.88 13.43 -2.74
CA LEU A 69 11.83 12.55 -3.28
C LEU A 69 12.18 11.06 -3.18
N VAL A 70 13.44 10.70 -3.44
CA VAL A 70 13.91 9.31 -3.32
C VAL A 70 13.84 8.87 -1.86
N VAL A 71 14.34 9.67 -0.93
CA VAL A 71 14.29 9.37 0.50
C VAL A 71 12.84 9.25 0.98
N ALA A 72 11.97 10.18 0.60
CA ALA A 72 10.54 10.12 0.92
C ALA A 72 9.87 8.87 0.34
N GLY A 73 10.19 8.50 -0.90
CA GLY A 73 9.69 7.30 -1.54
C GLY A 73 10.14 6.02 -0.83
N ILE A 74 11.41 5.94 -0.41
CA ILE A 74 11.94 4.82 0.37
C ILE A 74 11.21 4.73 1.71
N LEU A 75 11.08 5.84 2.46
CA LEU A 75 10.37 5.86 3.73
C LEU A 75 8.90 5.43 3.57
N PHE A 76 8.25 5.89 2.50
CA PHE A 76 6.88 5.50 2.18
C PHE A 76 6.77 4.00 1.90
N VAL A 77 7.65 3.43 1.07
CA VAL A 77 7.66 1.99 0.75
C VAL A 77 7.92 1.16 2.00
N VAL A 78 8.85 1.58 2.87
CA VAL A 78 9.12 0.89 4.14
C VAL A 78 7.88 0.94 5.04
N GLY A 79 7.23 2.09 5.16
CA GLY A 79 6.00 2.25 5.95
C GLY A 79 4.86 1.36 5.44
N VAL A 80 4.61 1.36 4.11
CA VAL A 80 3.61 0.48 3.48
C VAL A 80 3.96 -0.98 3.68
N SER A 81 5.24 -1.36 3.53
CA SER A 81 5.68 -2.75 3.72
C SER A 81 5.45 -3.21 5.17
N PHE A 82 5.73 -2.35 6.15
CA PHE A 82 5.46 -2.63 7.55
C PHE A 82 3.97 -2.75 7.86
N TYR A 83 3.14 -1.88 7.27
CA TYR A 83 1.70 -1.97 7.38
C TYR A 83 1.18 -3.29 6.79
N THR A 84 1.60 -3.63 5.58
CA THR A 84 1.25 -4.89 4.91
C THR A 84 1.66 -6.09 5.74
N TYR A 85 2.89 -6.12 6.26
CA TYR A 85 3.35 -7.17 7.16
C TYR A 85 2.44 -7.34 8.39
N SER A 86 2.02 -6.23 8.99
CA SER A 86 1.11 -6.23 10.14
C SER A 86 -0.28 -6.77 9.80
N VAL A 87 -0.82 -6.42 8.62
CA VAL A 87 -2.11 -6.94 8.11
C VAL A 87 -2.01 -8.44 7.81
N VAL A 88 -0.93 -8.87 7.18
CA VAL A 88 -0.68 -10.29 6.87
C VAL A 88 -0.60 -11.10 8.16
N ARG A 89 0.14 -10.64 9.17
CA ARG A 89 0.26 -11.33 10.45
C ARG A 89 -1.09 -11.47 11.17
N LYS A 90 -1.90 -10.40 11.21
CA LYS A 90 -3.26 -10.46 11.77
C LYS A 90 -4.16 -11.43 11.01
N THR A 91 -3.99 -11.51 9.70
CA THR A 91 -4.74 -12.45 8.86
C THR A 91 -4.33 -13.89 9.15
N GLN A 92 -3.04 -14.17 9.26
CA GLN A 92 -2.52 -15.50 9.64
C GLN A 92 -3.07 -15.96 11.01
N GLU A 93 -3.05 -15.09 12.02
CA GLU A 93 -3.60 -15.40 13.36
C GLU A 93 -5.10 -15.71 13.32
N LYS A 94 -5.87 -15.00 12.47
CA LYS A 94 -7.30 -15.28 12.29
C LYS A 94 -7.52 -16.64 11.64
N VAL A 95 -6.76 -16.96 10.60
CA VAL A 95 -6.84 -18.27 9.91
C VAL A 95 -6.50 -19.40 10.89
N GLU A 96 -5.43 -19.27 11.66
CA GLU A 96 -5.05 -20.26 12.68
C GLU A 96 -6.17 -20.49 13.70
N LYS A 97 -6.77 -19.41 14.22
CA LYS A 97 -7.91 -19.50 15.16
C LYS A 97 -9.13 -20.17 14.52
N LEU A 98 -9.39 -19.93 13.24
CA LEU A 98 -10.50 -20.56 12.52
C LEU A 98 -10.27 -22.07 12.36
N VAL A 99 -9.09 -22.47 11.89
CA VAL A 99 -8.73 -23.89 11.74
C VAL A 99 -8.79 -24.61 13.08
N ARG A 100 -8.27 -24.01 14.16
CA ARG A 100 -8.34 -24.58 15.51
C ARG A 100 -9.78 -24.76 16.01
N LYS A 101 -10.68 -23.81 15.72
CA LYS A 101 -12.10 -23.94 16.09
C LYS A 101 -12.77 -25.08 15.30
N MET A 102 -12.45 -25.22 14.01
CA MET A 102 -12.99 -26.30 13.18
C MET A 102 -12.57 -27.68 13.71
N ASP A 103 -11.29 -27.88 14.05
CA ASP A 103 -10.79 -29.15 14.61
C ASP A 103 -11.45 -29.52 15.95
N ILE A 104 -11.66 -28.52 16.83
CA ILE A 104 -12.34 -28.74 18.12
C ILE A 104 -13.83 -29.10 17.91
N GLU A 105 -14.51 -28.42 16.98
CA GLU A 105 -15.92 -28.71 16.68
C GLU A 105 -16.11 -30.09 16.05
N GLU A 106 -15.18 -30.51 15.20
CA GLU A 106 -15.19 -31.84 14.57
C GLU A 106 -15.04 -32.95 15.61
N LYS A 107 -14.03 -32.86 16.49
CA LYS A 107 -13.83 -33.80 17.60
C LYS A 107 -15.03 -33.86 18.55
N LYS A 108 -15.69 -32.72 18.80
CA LYS A 108 -16.90 -32.66 19.64
C LYS A 108 -18.10 -33.35 18.99
N LYS A 109 -18.20 -33.35 17.66
CA LYS A 109 -19.25 -34.05 16.91
C LYS A 109 -19.01 -35.57 16.90
N GLU A 110 -17.76 -36.00 16.80
CA GLU A 110 -17.39 -37.42 16.83
C GLU A 110 -17.64 -38.06 18.20
N GLY A 111 -17.22 -37.40 19.30
CA GLY A 111 -17.45 -37.92 20.65
C GLY A 111 -18.93 -38.00 21.07
N LYS A 112 -19.83 -37.27 20.38
CA LYS A 112 -21.28 -37.40 20.57
C LYS A 112 -21.90 -38.59 19.83
N ARG A 113 -21.34 -38.99 18.67
CA ARG A 113 -21.85 -40.14 17.89
C ARG A 113 -21.50 -41.50 18.48
N THR A 114 -20.49 -41.56 19.36
CA THR A 114 -20.06 -42.80 20.02
C THR A 114 -20.79 -43.09 21.33
N HIS A 115 -21.67 -42.19 21.79
CA HIS A 115 -22.37 -42.29 23.07
C HIS A 115 -23.91 -42.41 22.95
N ASP A 116 -24.45 -42.38 21.72
CA ASP A 116 -25.84 -42.72 21.35
C ASP A 116 -25.88 -44.14 20.76
#